data_AF-A0A7S0J2D2-F1
#
_entry.id   AF-A0A7S0J2D2-F1
#
_cell.length_a   1.000
_cell.length_b   1.000
_cell.length_c   1.000
_cell.angle_alpha   90.00
_cell.angle_beta   90.00
_cell.angle_gamma   90.00
#
_symmetry.space_group_name_H-M   'P 1'
#
loop_
_entity.id
_entity.type
_entity.pdbx_description
1 polymer ?
#
loop_
_entity_poly.entity_id
_entity_poly.type
_entity_poly.pdbx_seq_one_letter_code
_entity_poly.pdbx_strand_id
1 'polypeptide(L)'
;DPDFVFTESLRCRVLVPVVFPRPPDAPLTNDWSINSVDFPIGEPSAEERLSAAHRIFAALKGSAVVKVTRMIVDLNARLPAAIAQQVAADLFARHSFVFSNVPGPTEPLFIGGKKVVALRPVYQNLLPQVICVSYCSTMCMSVTLDEALFPNGERLAELYLKEVEALAERFGVDARDTSAPPPSAKETELRLVKVVA
;
A
#
# COMPACT_ATOMS: atom_id res chain seq x y z
N ASP A 1 -6.95 -14.39 21.47
CA ASP A 1 -6.24 -15.49 22.14
C ASP A 1 -4.96 -14.90 22.75
N PRO A 2 -4.77 -14.93 24.08
CA PRO A 2 -3.57 -14.37 24.72
C PRO A 2 -2.29 -15.17 24.43
N ASP A 3 -2.40 -16.35 23.83
CA ASP A 3 -1.25 -17.20 23.49
C ASP A 3 -0.90 -17.16 21.99
N PHE A 4 -1.09 -16.01 21.32
CA PHE A 4 -0.60 -15.82 19.95
C PHE A 4 0.92 -15.66 19.94
N VAL A 5 1.61 -16.78 20.16
CA VAL A 5 3.07 -16.91 20.12
C VAL A 5 3.47 -17.18 18.67
N PHE A 6 4.15 -16.21 18.04
CA PHE A 6 4.76 -16.40 16.72
C PHE A 6 6.01 -17.29 16.86
N THR A 7 5.82 -18.59 16.67
CA THR A 7 6.92 -19.56 16.50
C THR A 7 6.86 -20.13 15.09
N GLU A 8 8.00 -20.09 14.40
CA GLU A 8 8.21 -20.06 12.93
C GLU A 8 8.20 -18.64 12.34
N SER A 9 9.13 -18.36 11.42
CA SER A 9 9.28 -17.03 10.82
C SER A 9 7.99 -16.67 10.07
N LEU A 10 7.13 -15.85 10.67
CA LEU A 10 5.88 -15.42 10.08
C LEU A 10 6.15 -14.79 8.70
N ARG A 11 5.69 -15.43 7.63
CA ARG A 11 5.82 -14.91 6.27
C ARG A 11 4.51 -14.30 5.82
N CYS A 12 4.57 -13.04 5.40
CA CYS A 12 3.44 -12.35 4.81
C CYS A 12 3.81 -11.90 3.41
N ARG A 13 3.33 -12.64 2.41
CA ARG A 13 3.64 -12.35 1.02
C ARG A 13 2.59 -11.41 0.45
N VAL A 14 3.02 -10.27 -0.06
CA VAL A 14 2.15 -9.18 -0.48
C VAL A 14 2.37 -8.89 -1.95
N LEU A 15 1.27 -8.66 -2.67
CA LEU A 15 1.33 -8.16 -4.04
C LEU A 15 1.44 -6.63 -4.01
N VAL A 16 2.47 -6.10 -4.65
CA VAL A 16 2.76 -4.66 -4.75
C VAL A 16 2.72 -4.23 -6.20
N PRO A 17 1.73 -3.42 -6.62
CA PRO A 17 1.74 -2.75 -7.90
C PRO A 17 2.87 -1.72 -7.98
N VAL A 18 3.59 -1.70 -9.10
CA VAL A 18 4.61 -0.69 -9.42
C VAL A 18 4.26 -0.08 -10.77
N VAL A 19 3.99 1.23 -10.78
CA VAL A 19 3.63 1.98 -11.99
C VAL A 19 4.90 2.49 -12.68
N PHE A 20 4.90 2.46 -14.01
CA PHE A 20 5.98 3.02 -14.82
C PHE A 20 5.67 4.47 -15.21
N PRO A 21 6.66 5.38 -15.20
CA PRO A 21 6.46 6.75 -15.65
C PRO A 21 5.97 6.79 -17.10
N ARG A 22 4.99 7.66 -17.38
CA ARG A 22 4.51 7.92 -18.73
C ARG A 22 4.89 9.35 -19.17
N PRO A 23 5.18 9.58 -20.46
CA PRO A 23 5.24 10.92 -21.01
C PRO A 23 3.90 11.65 -20.79
N PRO A 24 3.89 12.99 -20.56
CA PRO A 24 2.66 13.75 -20.31
C PRO A 24 1.60 13.59 -21.40
N ASP A 25 2.05 13.47 -22.64
CA ASP A 25 1.27 13.44 -23.88
C ASP A 25 1.01 12.01 -24.41
N ALA A 26 1.41 10.98 -23.65
CA ALA A 26 1.12 9.60 -24.00
C ALA A 26 -0.37 9.24 -23.75
N PRO A 27 -0.98 8.39 -24.59
CA PRO A 27 -2.33 7.87 -24.38
C PRO A 27 -2.51 7.30 -22.97
N LEU A 28 -3.70 7.48 -22.38
CA LEU A 28 -4.03 6.91 -21.08
C LEU A 28 -4.10 5.39 -21.18
N THR A 29 -3.04 4.75 -20.73
CA THR A 29 -2.91 3.29 -20.67
C THR A 29 -2.40 2.87 -19.30
N ASN A 30 -2.74 1.64 -18.91
CA ASN A 30 -2.19 1.03 -17.72
C ASN A 30 -0.79 0.50 -18.05
N ASP A 31 0.24 1.10 -17.47
CA ASP A 31 1.62 0.62 -17.55
C ASP A 31 2.16 0.38 -16.13
N TRP A 32 2.09 -0.88 -15.71
CA TRP A 32 2.41 -1.29 -14.34
C TRP A 32 2.84 -2.75 -14.30
N SER A 33 3.47 -3.13 -13.19
CA SER A 33 3.73 -4.52 -12.84
C SER A 33 3.21 -4.84 -11.46
N ILE A 34 3.01 -6.12 -11.17
CA ILE A 34 2.62 -6.61 -9.84
C ILE A 34 3.73 -7.52 -9.32
N ASN A 35 4.24 -7.20 -8.13
CA ASN A 35 5.44 -7.84 -7.60
C ASN A 35 5.17 -8.47 -6.25
N SER A 36 5.67 -9.69 -6.07
CA SER A 36 5.64 -10.39 -4.78
C SER A 36 6.69 -9.80 -3.85
N VAL A 37 6.28 -9.41 -2.64
CA VAL A 37 7.16 -8.88 -1.60
C VAL A 37 6.87 -9.61 -0.29
N ASP A 38 7.91 -10.11 0.38
CA ASP A 38 7.76 -10.61 1.75
C ASP A 38 7.79 -9.41 2.70
N PHE A 39 6.64 -9.06 3.28
CA PHE A 39 6.54 -7.93 4.22
C PHE A 39 7.20 -8.29 5.55
N PRO A 40 7.96 -7.36 6.16
CA PRO A 40 8.76 -7.62 7.35
C PRO A 40 7.92 -7.57 8.64
N ILE A 41 6.76 -8.22 8.66
CA ILE A 41 5.86 -8.19 9.83
C ILE A 41 6.38 -9.00 11.02
N GLY A 42 7.40 -9.84 10.81
CA GLY A 42 8.04 -10.66 11.85
C GLY A 42 9.18 -9.97 12.59
N GLU A 43 9.62 -8.77 12.18
CA GLU A 43 10.68 -8.04 12.89
C GLU A 43 10.15 -7.55 14.25
N PRO A 44 10.96 -7.61 15.33
CA PRO A 44 10.48 -7.43 16.70
C PRO A 44 10.09 -5.98 17.02
N SER A 45 10.82 -5.00 16.50
CA SER A 45 10.60 -3.57 16.79
C SER A 45 10.06 -2.80 15.57
N ALA A 46 9.34 -1.71 15.81
CA ALA A 46 8.82 -0.86 14.74
C ALA A 46 9.95 -0.26 13.88
N GLU A 47 11.07 0.09 14.51
CA GLU A 47 12.28 0.58 13.84
C GLU A 47 12.88 -0.49 12.91
N GLU A 48 12.97 -1.75 13.36
CA GLU A 48 13.46 -2.85 12.54
C GLU A 48 12.49 -3.16 11.39
N ARG A 49 11.17 -3.13 11.63
CA ARG A 49 10.16 -3.26 10.56
C ARG A 49 10.30 -2.17 9.51
N LEU A 50 10.47 -0.91 9.92
CA LEU A 50 10.65 0.23 9.02
C LEU A 50 11.95 0.09 8.21
N SER A 51 13.07 -0.24 8.87
CA SER A 51 14.37 -0.44 8.22
C SER A 51 14.34 -1.59 7.23
N ALA A 52 13.74 -2.73 7.60
CA ALA A 52 13.55 -3.88 6.73
C ALA A 52 12.66 -3.52 5.52
N ALA A 53 11.54 -2.82 5.74
CA ALA A 53 10.66 -2.37 4.67
C ALA A 53 11.42 -1.47 3.69
N HIS A 54 12.19 -0.49 4.20
CA HIS A 54 13.01 0.37 3.36
C HIS A 54 13.98 -0.44 2.49
N ARG A 55 14.74 -1.39 3.08
CA ARG A 55 15.67 -2.26 2.33
C ARG A 55 14.96 -3.05 1.25
N ILE A 56 13.84 -3.70 1.59
CA ILE A 56 13.06 -4.54 0.68
C ILE A 56 12.56 -3.73 -0.53
N PHE A 57 11.93 -2.58 -0.28
CA PHE A 57 11.39 -1.74 -1.34
C PHE A 57 12.48 -1.03 -2.16
N ALA A 58 13.61 -0.66 -1.55
CA ALA A 58 14.77 -0.12 -2.27
C ALA A 58 15.35 -1.17 -3.24
N ALA A 59 15.52 -2.42 -2.78
CA ALA A 59 15.97 -3.52 -3.62
C ALA A 59 14.97 -3.84 -4.74
N LEU A 60 13.66 -3.82 -4.46
CA LEU A 60 12.62 -4.03 -5.47
C LEU A 60 12.71 -2.99 -6.59
N LYS A 61 12.81 -1.70 -6.26
CA LYS A 61 12.91 -0.59 -7.23
C LYS A 61 14.12 -0.73 -8.16
N GLY A 62 15.24 -1.24 -7.65
CA GLY A 62 16.46 -1.48 -8.43
C GLY A 62 16.49 -2.82 -9.18
N SER A 63 15.52 -3.71 -8.92
CA SER A 63 15.55 -5.08 -9.43
C SER A 63 14.99 -5.20 -10.85
N ALA A 64 15.58 -6.11 -11.63
CA ALA A 64 15.05 -6.52 -12.93
C ALA A 64 13.66 -7.16 -12.82
N VAL A 65 13.29 -7.69 -11.63
CA VAL A 65 12.00 -8.35 -11.41
C VAL A 65 10.83 -7.47 -11.81
N VAL A 66 10.89 -6.16 -11.54
CA VAL A 66 9.83 -5.18 -11.85
C VAL A 66 9.57 -5.09 -13.35
N LYS A 67 10.62 -5.20 -14.18
CA LYS A 67 10.52 -5.20 -15.65
C LYS A 67 10.03 -6.53 -16.18
N VAL A 68 10.50 -7.64 -15.61
CA VAL A 68 10.07 -9.00 -16.00
C VAL A 68 8.59 -9.20 -15.69
N THR A 69 8.13 -8.80 -14.50
CA THR A 69 6.73 -8.91 -14.10
C THR A 69 5.83 -8.01 -14.93
N ARG A 70 6.30 -6.84 -15.37
CA ARG A 70 5.60 -6.01 -16.37
C ARG A 70 5.35 -6.79 -17.66
N MET A 71 6.39 -7.41 -18.23
CA MET A 71 6.26 -8.22 -19.46
C MET A 71 5.28 -9.38 -19.28
N ILE A 72 5.27 -10.00 -18.10
CA ILE A 72 4.31 -11.06 -17.77
C ILE A 72 2.88 -10.51 -17.72
N VAL A 73 2.66 -9.35 -17.10
CA VAL A 73 1.34 -8.68 -17.09
C VAL A 73 0.88 -8.35 -18.51
N ASP A 74 1.77 -7.80 -19.34
CA ASP A 74 1.49 -7.47 -20.75
C ASP A 74 1.15 -8.71 -21.59
N LEU A 75 1.85 -9.83 -21.34
CA LEU A 75 1.56 -11.11 -21.99
C LEU A 75 0.21 -11.67 -21.51
N ASN A 76 -0.05 -11.64 -20.20
CA ASN A 76 -1.29 -12.14 -19.61
C ASN A 76 -2.52 -11.42 -20.18
N ALA A 77 -2.41 -10.12 -20.45
CA ALA A 77 -3.46 -9.32 -21.08
C ALA A 77 -3.81 -9.75 -22.52
N ARG A 78 -2.96 -10.55 -23.18
CA ARG A 78 -3.15 -11.05 -24.55
C ARG A 78 -3.55 -12.53 -24.60
N LEU A 79 -3.57 -13.21 -23.46
CA LEU A 79 -3.98 -14.61 -23.38
C LEU A 79 -5.51 -14.74 -23.48
N PRO A 80 -6.03 -15.91 -23.91
CA PRO A 80 -7.44 -16.22 -23.78
C PRO A 80 -7.94 -16.02 -22.35
N ALA A 81 -9.13 -15.46 -22.19
CA ALA A 81 -9.65 -15.00 -20.90
C ALA A 81 -9.57 -16.08 -19.79
N ALA A 82 -9.94 -17.32 -20.10
CA ALA A 82 -9.88 -18.42 -19.13
C ALA A 82 -8.46 -18.68 -18.58
N ILE A 83 -7.45 -18.62 -19.46
CA ILE A 83 -6.05 -18.81 -19.08
C ILE A 83 -5.58 -17.61 -18.25
N ALA A 84 -5.88 -16.39 -18.71
CA ALA A 84 -5.48 -15.17 -18.00
C ALA A 84 -6.08 -15.09 -16.58
N GLN A 85 -7.33 -15.52 -16.43
CA GLN A 85 -8.03 -15.60 -15.15
C GLN A 85 -7.43 -16.67 -14.24
N GLN A 86 -7.08 -17.85 -14.76
CA GLN A 86 -6.43 -18.89 -13.97
C GLN A 86 -5.05 -18.44 -13.47
N VAL A 87 -4.24 -17.82 -14.34
CA VAL A 87 -2.92 -17.28 -13.95
C VAL A 87 -3.06 -16.23 -12.85
N ALA A 88 -4.05 -15.34 -12.96
CA ALA A 88 -4.36 -14.38 -11.90
C ALA A 88 -4.79 -15.10 -10.62
N ALA A 89 -5.73 -16.04 -10.67
CA ALA A 89 -6.17 -16.79 -9.49
C ALA A 89 -5.00 -17.50 -8.78
N ASP A 90 -4.12 -18.17 -9.53
CA ASP A 90 -2.94 -18.87 -9.00
C ASP A 90 -1.91 -17.91 -8.38
N LEU A 91 -1.79 -16.70 -8.93
CA LEU A 91 -0.97 -15.65 -8.33
C LEU A 91 -1.58 -15.21 -7.00
N PHE A 92 -2.87 -14.86 -6.98
CA PHE A 92 -3.55 -14.33 -5.81
C PHE A 92 -3.63 -15.38 -4.68
N ALA A 93 -3.89 -16.66 -4.99
CA ALA A 93 -3.95 -17.74 -4.00
C ALA A 93 -2.65 -17.94 -3.18
N ARG A 94 -1.51 -17.39 -3.65
CA ARG A 94 -0.20 -17.51 -2.99
C ARG A 94 0.21 -16.27 -2.18
N HIS A 95 -0.68 -15.29 -2.01
CA HIS A 95 -0.41 -14.02 -1.35
C HIS A 95 -1.47 -13.70 -0.29
N SER A 96 -1.06 -12.95 0.73
CA SER A 96 -1.89 -12.60 1.88
C SER A 96 -2.79 -11.40 1.59
N PHE A 97 -2.24 -10.37 0.93
CA PHE A 97 -2.99 -9.16 0.55
C PHE A 97 -2.29 -8.40 -0.58
N VAL A 98 -2.97 -7.39 -1.12
CA VAL A 98 -2.39 -6.43 -2.06
C VAL A 98 -2.14 -5.12 -1.33
N PHE A 99 -0.94 -4.55 -1.47
CA PHE A 99 -0.59 -3.23 -0.93
C PHE A 99 -0.31 -2.25 -2.08
N SER A 100 -1.16 -1.24 -2.22
CA SER A 100 -1.05 -0.22 -3.27
C SER A 100 -0.75 1.15 -2.66
N ASN A 101 0.12 1.91 -3.32
CA ASN A 101 0.39 3.31 -2.98
C ASN A 101 0.21 4.18 -4.23
N VAL A 102 -0.80 5.04 -4.21
CA VAL A 102 -1.19 5.88 -5.33
C VAL A 102 -0.93 7.35 -4.98
N PRO A 103 0.05 8.00 -5.62
CA PRO A 103 0.22 9.44 -5.49
C PRO A 103 -1.04 10.16 -5.97
N GLY A 104 -1.62 11.02 -5.14
CA GLY A 104 -2.75 11.85 -5.54
C GLY A 104 -2.39 13.34 -5.63
N PRO A 105 -3.39 14.18 -5.92
CA PRO A 105 -3.16 15.60 -6.19
C PRO A 105 -2.63 16.38 -4.99
N THR A 106 -1.64 17.25 -5.25
CA THR A 106 -1.13 18.20 -4.26
C THR A 106 -2.03 19.44 -4.14
N GLU A 107 -2.74 19.77 -5.21
CA GLU A 107 -3.68 20.90 -5.29
C GLU A 107 -5.07 20.50 -4.79
N PRO A 108 -5.81 21.40 -4.11
CA PRO A 108 -7.19 21.16 -3.72
C PRO A 108 -8.11 20.90 -4.91
N LEU A 109 -8.92 19.85 -4.80
CA LEU A 109 -9.97 19.56 -5.77
C LEU A 109 -11.30 20.17 -5.34
N PHE A 110 -12.15 20.50 -6.31
CA PHE A 110 -13.50 21.01 -6.08
C PHE A 110 -14.52 20.23 -6.91
N ILE A 111 -15.62 19.81 -6.27
CA ILE A 111 -16.75 19.15 -6.92
C ILE A 111 -18.00 19.99 -6.65
N GLY A 112 -18.66 20.47 -7.71
CA GLY A 112 -19.81 21.35 -7.58
C GLY A 112 -19.53 22.62 -6.75
N GLY A 113 -18.32 23.18 -6.87
CA GLY A 113 -17.87 24.35 -6.11
C GLY A 113 -17.49 24.09 -4.65
N LYS A 114 -17.59 22.85 -4.15
CA LYS A 114 -17.20 22.48 -2.79
C LYS A 114 -15.82 21.83 -2.77
N LYS A 115 -14.98 22.24 -1.82
CA LYS A 115 -13.65 21.67 -1.62
C LYS A 115 -13.75 20.20 -1.20
N VAL A 116 -13.00 19.33 -1.87
CA VAL A 116 -12.82 17.93 -1.47
C VAL A 116 -11.96 17.90 -0.22
N VAL A 117 -12.43 17.21 0.82
CA VAL A 117 -11.76 17.15 2.14
C VAL A 117 -10.84 15.93 2.27
N ALA A 118 -11.14 14.84 1.58
CA ALA A 118 -10.36 13.60 1.62
C ALA A 118 -10.65 12.75 0.38
N LEU A 119 -9.69 11.90 0.02
CA LEU A 119 -9.83 10.85 -0.98
C LEU A 119 -9.70 9.49 -0.27
N ARG A 120 -10.72 8.63 -0.40
CA ARG A 120 -10.75 7.28 0.19
C ARG A 120 -11.02 6.24 -0.89
N PRO A 121 -9.97 5.65 -1.48
CA PRO A 121 -10.16 4.64 -2.49
C PRO A 121 -10.61 3.33 -1.84
N VAL A 122 -11.66 2.73 -2.40
CA VAL A 122 -12.11 1.39 -2.05
C VAL A 122 -11.95 0.52 -3.29
N TYR A 123 -11.25 -0.59 -3.14
CA TYR A 123 -11.02 -1.51 -4.25
C TYR A 123 -11.24 -2.94 -3.76
N GLN A 124 -12.30 -3.56 -4.29
CA GLN A 124 -12.64 -4.95 -4.00
C GLN A 124 -11.81 -5.86 -4.90
N ASN A 125 -11.17 -6.85 -4.29
CA ASN A 125 -10.25 -7.75 -4.97
C ASN A 125 -10.44 -9.18 -4.43
N LEU A 126 -9.82 -10.18 -5.08
CA LEU A 126 -9.85 -11.57 -4.62
C LEU A 126 -9.13 -11.79 -3.27
N LEU A 127 -8.29 -10.84 -2.87
CA LEU A 127 -7.58 -10.80 -1.60
C LEU A 127 -7.94 -9.51 -0.86
N PRO A 128 -7.69 -9.46 0.47
CA PRO A 128 -7.61 -8.19 1.20
C PRO A 128 -6.79 -7.15 0.45
N GLN A 129 -7.26 -5.91 0.46
CA GLN A 129 -6.63 -4.80 -0.24
C GLN A 129 -6.33 -3.66 0.73
N VAL A 130 -5.06 -3.30 0.81
CA VAL A 130 -4.61 -2.04 1.42
C VAL A 130 -4.27 -1.08 0.28
N ILE A 131 -4.80 0.14 0.37
CA ILE A 131 -4.48 1.21 -0.58
C ILE A 131 -4.25 2.53 0.15
N CYS A 132 -3.09 3.13 -0.10
CA CYS A 132 -2.75 4.47 0.34
C CYS A 132 -2.92 5.44 -0.81
N VAL A 133 -3.51 6.61 -0.53
CA VAL A 133 -3.54 7.76 -1.44
C VAL A 133 -3.08 9.02 -0.71
N SER A 134 -2.27 9.83 -1.37
CA SER A 134 -1.94 11.17 -0.87
C SER A 134 -2.88 12.23 -1.45
N TYR A 135 -3.31 13.20 -0.66
CA TYR A 135 -4.11 14.34 -1.10
C TYR A 135 -3.84 15.55 -0.19
N CYS A 136 -3.46 16.69 -0.78
CA CYS A 136 -3.17 17.92 -0.02
C CYS A 136 -2.27 17.66 1.22
N SER A 137 -1.12 16.98 1.00
CA SER A 137 -0.15 16.61 2.06
C SER A 137 -0.66 15.67 3.16
N THR A 138 -1.86 15.13 3.00
CA THR A 138 -2.43 14.12 3.88
C THR A 138 -2.35 12.77 3.20
N MET A 139 -1.94 11.72 3.93
CA MET A 139 -2.06 10.35 3.46
C MET A 139 -3.34 9.73 4.03
N CYS A 140 -4.14 9.11 3.17
CA CYS A 140 -5.26 8.28 3.56
C CYS A 140 -4.95 6.83 3.23
N MET A 141 -5.09 5.95 4.21
CA MET A 141 -5.01 4.50 4.03
C MET A 141 -6.40 3.90 4.13
N SER A 142 -6.76 3.04 3.19
CA SER A 142 -8.01 2.29 3.19
C SER A 142 -7.71 0.81 3.15
N VAL A 143 -8.44 0.05 3.97
CA VAL A 143 -8.34 -1.41 4.06
C VAL A 143 -9.70 -1.97 3.66
N THR A 144 -9.71 -2.81 2.63
CA THR A 144 -10.91 -3.52 2.16
C THR A 144 -10.75 -4.99 2.52
N LEU A 145 -11.67 -5.50 3.34
CA LEU A 145 -11.68 -6.86 3.89
C LEU A 145 -13.06 -7.50 3.65
N ASP A 146 -13.09 -8.83 3.57
CA ASP A 146 -14.34 -9.59 3.68
C ASP A 146 -14.67 -9.78 5.17
N GLU A 147 -15.78 -9.21 5.62
CA GLU A 147 -16.22 -9.26 7.01
C GLU A 147 -16.43 -10.70 7.51
N ALA A 148 -16.86 -11.61 6.63
CA ALA A 148 -17.07 -13.02 6.99
C ALA A 148 -15.75 -13.76 7.25
N LEU A 149 -14.65 -13.30 6.64
CA LEU A 149 -13.32 -13.89 6.80
C LEU A 149 -12.48 -13.19 7.88
N PHE A 150 -12.77 -11.91 8.16
CA PHE A 150 -12.02 -11.07 9.11
C PHE A 150 -12.94 -10.50 10.19
N PRO A 151 -13.46 -11.34 11.12
CA PRO A 151 -14.18 -10.84 12.27
C PRO A 151 -13.22 -10.00 13.12
N ASN A 152 -13.54 -8.72 13.32
CA ASN A 152 -12.70 -7.68 13.92
C ASN A 152 -11.62 -7.05 12.99
N GLY A 153 -11.88 -6.96 11.69
CA GLY A 153 -10.96 -6.35 10.70
C GLY A 153 -10.58 -4.90 11.01
N GLU A 154 -11.44 -4.14 11.70
CA GLU A 154 -11.20 -2.76 12.14
C GLU A 154 -9.97 -2.63 13.05
N ARG A 155 -9.62 -3.70 13.79
CA ARG A 155 -8.45 -3.72 14.68
C ARG A 155 -7.14 -3.54 13.93
N LEU A 156 -7.08 -3.90 12.64
CA LEU A 156 -5.89 -3.67 11.81
C LEU A 156 -5.58 -2.17 11.68
N ALA A 157 -6.62 -1.34 11.51
CA ALA A 157 -6.44 0.10 11.45
C ALA A 157 -5.90 0.65 12.77
N GLU A 158 -6.47 0.22 13.91
CA GLU A 158 -6.01 0.65 15.24
C GLU A 158 -4.56 0.26 15.52
N LEU A 159 -4.16 -0.97 15.17
CA LEU A 159 -2.79 -1.45 15.34
C LEU A 159 -1.81 -0.67 14.45
N TYR A 160 -2.22 -0.33 13.22
CA TYR A 160 -1.42 0.51 12.35
C TYR A 160 -1.23 1.93 12.92
N LEU A 161 -2.27 2.54 13.49
CA LEU A 161 -2.14 3.85 14.16
C LEU A 161 -1.13 3.78 15.30
N LYS A 162 -1.23 2.76 16.16
CA LYS A 162 -0.32 2.55 17.29
C LYS A 162 1.14 2.36 16.83
N GLU A 163 1.34 1.64 15.73
CA GLU A 163 2.66 1.44 15.16
C GLU A 163 3.30 2.76 14.73
N VAL A 164 2.53 3.67 14.11
CA VAL A 164 3.08 4.96 13.71
C VAL A 164 3.26 5.91 14.89
N GLU A 165 2.38 5.87 15.89
CA GLU A 165 2.58 6.59 17.15
C GLU A 165 3.89 6.16 17.84
N ALA A 166 4.18 4.85 17.86
CA ALA A 166 5.43 4.32 18.41
C ALA A 166 6.67 4.76 17.62
N LEU A 167 6.59 4.83 16.29
CA LEU A 167 7.65 5.38 15.46
C LEU A 167 7.85 6.88 15.72
N ALA A 168 6.77 7.64 15.82
CA ALA A 168 6.81 9.07 16.08
C ALA A 168 7.49 9.37 17.43
N GLU A 169 7.09 8.66 18.48
CA GLU A 169 7.74 8.75 19.80
C GLU A 169 9.23 8.39 19.73
N ARG A 170 9.57 7.28 19.05
CA ARG A 170 10.95 6.82 18.88
C ARG A 170 11.85 7.85 18.21
N PHE A 171 11.34 8.56 17.20
CA PHE A 171 12.09 9.55 16.43
C PHE A 171 11.87 11.00 16.88
N GLY A 172 11.12 11.23 17.97
CA GLY A 172 10.86 12.57 18.49
C GLY A 172 9.98 13.44 17.58
N VAL A 173 9.14 12.82 16.76
CA VAL A 173 8.16 13.50 15.91
C VAL A 173 6.85 13.67 16.69
N ASP A 174 6.29 14.87 16.71
CA ASP A 174 4.95 15.08 17.29
C ASP A 174 3.88 14.49 16.36
N ALA A 175 3.33 13.33 16.73
CA ALA A 175 2.28 12.65 15.99
C ALA A 175 0.99 13.48 15.81
N ARG A 176 0.82 14.56 16.58
CA ARG A 176 -0.33 15.48 16.51
C ARG A 176 -0.03 16.76 15.76
N ASP A 177 1.23 16.99 15.38
CA ASP A 177 1.61 18.16 14.60
C ASP A 177 1.12 18.02 13.16
N THR A 178 0.06 18.77 12.85
CA THR A 178 -0.52 18.89 11.51
C THR A 178 -0.02 20.13 10.77
N SER A 179 0.83 20.95 11.42
CA SER A 179 1.24 22.28 10.97
C SER A 179 2.47 22.28 10.05
N ALA A 180 3.21 21.17 9.98
CA ALA A 180 4.36 21.06 9.09
C ALA A 180 3.96 21.40 7.63
N PRO A 181 4.80 22.11 6.86
CA PRO A 181 4.53 22.39 5.45
C PRO A 181 4.55 21.10 4.59
N PRO A 182 3.89 21.08 3.42
CA PRO A 182 4.05 20.01 2.43
C PRO A 182 5.55 19.78 2.19
N PRO A 183 6.05 18.54 2.21
CA PRO A 183 7.43 18.33 1.85
C PRO A 183 7.63 18.70 0.38
N SER A 184 8.82 19.22 0.05
CA SER A 184 9.19 19.40 -1.35
C SER A 184 9.17 18.03 -2.06
N ALA A 185 8.93 18.01 -3.37
CA ALA A 185 8.71 16.80 -4.18
C ALA A 185 9.80 15.69 -4.09
N LYS A 186 10.88 15.89 -3.32
CA LYS A 186 11.98 14.97 -3.10
C LYS A 186 11.96 14.21 -1.78
N GLU A 187 11.11 14.57 -0.81
CA GLU A 187 11.06 13.91 0.50
C GLU A 187 9.61 13.51 0.81
N THR A 188 9.36 12.24 1.14
CA THR A 188 8.02 11.74 1.47
C THR A 188 8.02 11.35 2.93
N GLU A 189 7.37 12.15 3.77
CA GLU A 189 7.11 11.80 5.16
C GLU A 189 5.62 11.44 5.34
N LEU A 190 5.37 10.37 6.09
CA LEU A 190 4.03 9.83 6.34
C LEU A 190 3.28 10.72 7.34
N ARG A 191 2.10 11.23 6.97
CA ARG A 191 1.15 11.83 7.91
C ARG A 191 -0.02 10.88 8.15
N LEU A 192 -0.30 10.59 9.42
CA LEU A 192 -1.54 9.92 9.79
C LEU A 192 -2.59 10.92 10.22
N VAL A 193 -3.71 10.89 9.50
CA VAL A 193 -4.93 11.56 9.92
C VAL A 193 -5.94 10.46 10.27
N LYS A 194 -6.21 10.33 11.57
CA LYS A 194 -7.26 9.45 12.09
C LYS A 194 -8.61 10.06 11.68
N VAL A 195 -9.30 9.43 10.74
CA VAL A 195 -10.72 9.71 10.50
C VAL A 195 -11.50 8.42 10.68
N VAL A 196 -12.17 8.32 11.82
CA VAL A 196 -13.15 7.28 12.12
C VAL A 196 -14.40 7.58 11.29
N ALA A 197 -14.91 6.57 10.58
CA ALA A 197 -16.24 6.58 9.98
C ALA A 197 -17.14 5.66 10.82
#